data_AF-A0A1R1YKZ9-F1
#
_entry.id   AF-A0A1R1YKZ9-F1
#
_cell.length_a   1.000
_cell.length_b   1.000
_cell.length_c   1.000
_cell.angle_alpha   90.00
_cell.angle_beta   90.00
_cell.angle_gamma   90.00
#
_symmetry.space_group_name_H-M   'P 1'
#
loop_
_entity.id
_entity.type
_entity.pdbx_description
1 polymer ?
#
loop_
_entity_poly.entity_id
_entity_poly.type
_entity_poly.pdbx_seq_one_letter_code
_entity_poly.pdbx_strand_id
1 'polypeptide(L)'
;MTDSFFDFSAKQLLMTEMLRGGWIVIQAFFSQPFTIHYPWEKGPLSARFRGEHALRRYPSGEERCISCKLCEAVCPAQAITIESEPRADGSRRTVRYDIDMTKCIFCGLCQEACPVDAIVEGPNFEYSTETHEELIYNKEKLLENGDKWEVEIARNIRTEQPYR
;
A
#
# COMPACT_ATOMS: atom_id res chain seq x y z
N MET A 1 38.93 -17.17 35.42
CA MET A 1 38.58 -18.59 35.16
C MET A 1 38.30 -19.32 36.48
N THR A 2 37.51 -18.69 37.35
CA THR A 2 37.06 -19.25 38.64
C THR A 2 35.71 -18.60 38.97
N ASP A 3 34.76 -18.65 38.02
CA ASP A 3 33.36 -18.59 38.47
C ASP A 3 33.16 -19.92 39.17
N SER A 4 33.12 -19.84 40.50
CA SER A 4 33.21 -21.00 41.38
C SER A 4 32.21 -22.06 40.95
N PHE A 5 32.63 -23.33 40.91
CA PHE A 5 31.72 -24.47 40.72
C PHE A 5 30.42 -24.32 41.53
N PHE A 6 30.54 -23.76 42.73
CA PHE A 6 29.44 -23.40 43.61
C PHE A 6 28.44 -22.39 43.02
N ASP A 7 28.88 -21.37 42.28
CA ASP A 7 28.01 -20.36 41.66
C ASP A 7 27.24 -20.94 40.45
N PHE A 8 27.89 -21.84 39.68
CA PHE A 8 27.22 -22.60 38.61
C PHE A 8 26.18 -23.58 39.19
N SER A 9 26.56 -24.37 40.21
CA SER A 9 25.65 -25.29 40.89
C SER A 9 24.49 -24.56 41.60
N ALA A 10 24.73 -23.38 42.18
CA ALA A 10 23.69 -22.57 42.82
C ALA A 10 22.68 -22.02 41.80
N LYS A 11 23.14 -21.50 40.65
CA LYS A 11 22.26 -21.06 39.56
C LYS A 11 21.38 -22.18 39.02
N GLN A 12 21.93 -23.39 38.91
CA GLN A 12 21.22 -24.56 38.39
C GLN A 12 20.25 -25.17 39.41
N LEU A 13 20.61 -25.21 40.70
CA LEU A 13 19.76 -25.76 41.76
C LEU A 13 18.64 -24.79 42.20
N LEU A 14 18.92 -23.49 42.25
CA LEU A 14 17.94 -22.45 42.61
C LEU A 14 17.24 -21.83 41.38
N MET A 15 17.57 -22.29 40.17
CA MET A 15 16.95 -21.88 38.89
C MET A 15 16.78 -20.36 38.77
N THR A 16 17.78 -19.59 39.20
CA THR A 16 17.71 -18.12 39.32
C THR A 16 17.50 -17.44 37.96
N GLU A 17 17.97 -18.06 36.88
CA GLU A 17 17.73 -17.58 35.51
C GLU A 17 16.25 -17.71 35.10
N MET A 18 15.55 -18.76 35.55
CA MET A 18 14.10 -18.90 35.34
C MET A 18 13.30 -17.91 36.16
N LEU A 19 13.74 -17.58 37.38
CA LEU A 19 13.12 -16.54 38.20
C LEU A 19 13.30 -15.14 37.60
N ARG A 20 14.49 -14.83 37.07
CA ARG A 20 14.74 -13.59 36.31
C ARG A 20 13.86 -13.51 35.06
N GLY A 21 13.74 -14.59 34.30
CA GLY A 21 12.83 -14.66 33.16
C GLY A 21 11.36 -14.49 33.57
N GLY A 22 10.93 -15.17 34.64
CA GLY A 22 9.58 -15.06 35.19
C GLY A 22 9.26 -13.64 35.66
N TRP A 23 10.23 -12.92 36.22
CA TRP A 23 10.07 -11.52 36.62
C TRP A 23 9.76 -10.60 35.42
N ILE A 24 10.46 -10.77 34.30
CA ILE A 24 10.19 -10.02 33.07
C ILE A 24 8.78 -10.33 32.54
N VAL A 25 8.36 -11.59 32.59
CA VAL A 25 7.01 -12.01 32.18
C VAL A 25 5.94 -11.36 33.06
N ILE A 26 6.15 -11.32 34.38
CA ILE A 26 5.23 -10.65 35.31
C ILE A 26 5.17 -9.14 35.00
N GLN A 27 6.31 -8.49 34.75
CA GLN A 27 6.32 -7.08 34.36
C GLN A 27 5.57 -6.82 33.05
N ALA A 28 5.76 -7.67 32.04
CA ALA A 28 5.02 -7.58 30.78
C ALA A 28 3.52 -7.82 30.97
N PHE A 29 3.12 -8.75 31.84
CA PHE A 29 1.72 -9.05 32.12
C PHE A 29 0.96 -7.86 32.72
N PHE A 30 1.61 -7.05 33.57
CA PHE A 30 1.01 -5.86 34.16
C PHE A 30 1.18 -4.58 33.32
N SER A 31 1.90 -4.65 32.20
CA SER A 31 2.01 -3.53 31.26
C SER A 31 0.77 -3.39 30.38
N GLN A 32 0.49 -2.18 29.89
CA GLN A 32 -0.64 -1.96 28.97
C GLN A 32 -0.37 -2.65 27.62
N PRO A 33 -1.35 -3.36 27.03
CA PRO A 33 -1.16 -4.01 25.74
C PRO A 33 -1.07 -2.96 24.61
N PHE A 34 -0.20 -3.23 23.63
CA PHE A 34 -0.06 -2.38 22.43
C PHE A 34 -1.11 -2.68 21.34
N THR A 35 -2.15 -3.47 21.65
CA THR A 35 -3.19 -3.89 20.70
C THR A 35 -4.15 -2.75 20.40
N ILE A 36 -4.39 -2.47 19.12
CA ILE A 36 -5.44 -1.56 18.66
C ILE A 36 -6.75 -2.31 18.41
N HIS A 37 -7.89 -1.64 18.59
CA HIS A 37 -9.21 -2.23 18.36
C HIS A 37 -9.66 -2.10 16.90
N TYR A 38 -9.06 -2.87 16.00
CA TYR A 38 -9.56 -3.01 14.63
C TYR A 38 -10.96 -3.65 14.65
N PRO A 39 -11.98 -3.13 13.93
CA PRO A 39 -11.93 -2.14 12.84
C PRO A 39 -12.16 -0.67 13.23
N TRP A 40 -12.43 -0.38 14.51
CA TRP A 40 -12.80 0.96 14.97
C TRP A 40 -11.61 1.91 15.05
N GLU A 41 -10.46 1.38 15.44
CA GLU A 41 -9.18 2.09 15.47
C GLU A 41 -8.26 1.48 14.43
N LYS A 42 -7.75 2.32 13.51
CA LYS A 42 -6.81 1.91 12.46
C LYS A 42 -5.40 2.38 12.79
N GLY A 43 -4.40 1.64 12.31
CA GLY A 43 -3.01 2.04 12.44
C GLY A 43 -2.74 3.37 11.72
N PRO A 44 -1.79 4.19 12.21
CA PRO A 44 -1.41 5.42 11.53
C PRO A 44 -0.74 5.10 10.18
N LEU A 45 -1.23 5.72 9.11
CA LEU A 45 -0.66 5.62 7.77
C LEU A 45 0.07 6.91 7.39
N SER A 46 1.16 6.77 6.64
CA SER A 46 1.83 7.92 6.02
C SER A 46 1.11 8.35 4.74
N ALA A 47 1.28 9.61 4.32
CA ALA A 47 0.81 10.07 3.00
C ALA A 47 1.36 9.24 1.82
N ARG A 48 2.56 8.65 2.00
CA ARG A 48 3.28 7.80 1.04
C ARG A 48 2.80 6.37 0.97
N PHE A 49 1.71 6.06 1.66
CA PHE A 49 1.19 4.71 1.67
C PHE A 49 0.75 4.28 0.26
N ARG A 50 1.09 3.05 -0.09
CA ARG A 50 0.84 2.45 -1.40
C ARG A 50 -0.27 1.41 -1.28
N GLY A 51 -1.46 1.76 -1.74
CA GLY A 51 -2.66 0.93 -1.66
C GLY A 51 -3.30 0.68 -3.03
N GLU A 52 -4.63 0.72 -3.06
CA GLU A 52 -5.45 0.47 -4.24
C GLU A 52 -5.16 1.47 -5.35
N HIS A 53 -5.07 0.99 -6.59
CA HIS A 53 -4.80 1.84 -7.75
C HIS A 53 -6.04 2.67 -8.11
N ALA A 54 -5.80 3.92 -8.52
CA ALA A 54 -6.83 4.84 -8.96
C ALA A 54 -6.38 5.63 -10.19
N LEU A 55 -7.29 5.84 -11.13
CA LEU A 55 -7.11 6.76 -12.26
C LEU A 55 -7.77 8.09 -11.94
N ARG A 56 -7.00 9.17 -12.01
CA ARG A 56 -7.45 10.52 -11.66
C ARG A 56 -7.94 11.30 -12.86
N ARG A 57 -8.78 12.29 -12.55
CA ARG A 57 -9.27 13.30 -13.51
C ARG A 57 -8.63 14.66 -13.26
N TYR A 58 -8.67 15.51 -14.28
CA TYR A 58 -8.43 16.94 -14.14
C TYR A 58 -9.60 17.59 -13.40
N PRO A 59 -9.40 18.80 -12.83
CA PRO A 59 -10.50 19.57 -12.25
C PRO A 59 -11.65 19.88 -13.23
N SER A 60 -11.40 19.80 -14.54
CA SER A 60 -12.40 19.92 -15.60
C SER A 60 -13.29 18.67 -15.77
N GLY A 61 -12.97 17.56 -15.09
CA GLY A 61 -13.65 16.27 -15.21
C GLY A 61 -13.08 15.34 -16.29
N GLU A 62 -12.13 15.83 -17.10
CA GLU A 62 -11.47 15.01 -18.13
C GLU A 62 -10.44 14.06 -17.51
N GLU A 63 -10.30 12.86 -18.06
CA GLU A 63 -9.29 11.90 -17.59
C GLU A 63 -7.85 12.40 -17.82
N ARG A 64 -6.97 12.19 -16.84
CA ARG A 64 -5.56 12.61 -16.96
C ARG A 64 -4.76 11.74 -17.91
N CYS A 65 -5.13 10.47 -18.07
CA CYS A 65 -4.35 9.51 -18.85
C CYS A 65 -4.28 9.89 -20.33
N ILE A 66 -3.06 10.06 -20.84
CA ILE A 66 -2.77 10.39 -22.25
C ILE A 66 -2.32 9.17 -23.08
N SER A 67 -2.49 7.95 -22.57
CA SER A 67 -2.11 6.70 -23.27
C SER A 67 -0.64 6.62 -23.72
N CYS A 68 0.28 7.12 -22.88
CA CYS A 68 1.73 7.13 -23.14
C CYS A 68 2.41 5.77 -22.95
N LYS A 69 1.74 4.79 -22.32
CA LYS A 69 2.24 3.43 -22.05
C LYS A 69 3.52 3.33 -21.18
N LEU A 70 3.96 4.42 -20.56
CA LEU A 70 5.12 4.41 -19.66
C LEU A 70 4.90 3.53 -18.43
N CYS A 71 3.70 3.54 -17.85
CA CYS A 71 3.37 2.72 -16.69
C CYS A 71 3.30 1.21 -17.01
N GLU A 72 2.92 0.84 -18.23
CA GLU A 72 2.99 -0.54 -18.72
C GLU A 72 4.45 -0.99 -18.90
N ALA A 73 5.30 -0.13 -19.47
CA ALA A 73 6.71 -0.43 -19.70
C ALA A 73 7.53 -0.55 -18.39
N VAL A 74 7.24 0.27 -17.38
CA VAL A 74 7.98 0.25 -16.10
C VAL A 74 7.51 -0.86 -15.15
N CYS A 75 6.34 -1.47 -15.40
CA CYS A 75 5.75 -2.43 -14.48
C CYS A 75 6.62 -3.70 -14.38
N PRO A 76 7.23 -4.00 -13.22
CA PRO A 76 8.13 -5.15 -13.10
C PRO A 76 7.39 -6.49 -13.23
N ALA A 77 6.11 -6.53 -12.84
CA ALA A 77 5.27 -7.72 -12.90
C ALA A 77 4.39 -7.79 -14.16
N GLN A 78 4.50 -6.81 -15.08
CA GLN A 78 3.68 -6.72 -16.28
C GLN A 78 2.16 -6.87 -16.01
N ALA A 79 1.68 -6.27 -14.92
CA ALA A 79 0.30 -6.36 -14.46
C ALA A 79 -0.67 -5.45 -15.24
N ILE A 80 -0.14 -4.45 -15.96
CA ILE A 80 -0.91 -3.41 -16.64
C ILE A 80 -0.97 -3.71 -18.14
N THR A 81 -2.17 -3.69 -18.72
CA THR A 81 -2.38 -3.82 -20.17
C THR A 81 -3.08 -2.58 -20.71
N ILE A 82 -2.49 -1.92 -21.72
CA ILE A 82 -3.01 -0.65 -22.26
C ILE A 82 -3.22 -0.72 -23.76
N GLU A 83 -4.44 -0.39 -24.21
CA GLU A 83 -4.77 -0.20 -25.62
C GLU A 83 -5.23 1.25 -25.85
N SER A 84 -4.72 1.85 -26.92
CA SER A 84 -4.88 3.28 -27.20
C SER A 84 -5.52 3.50 -28.57
N GLU A 85 -6.57 4.31 -28.63
CA GLU A 85 -7.21 4.74 -29.87
C GLU A 85 -7.42 6.26 -29.88
N PRO A 86 -7.43 6.90 -31.05
CA PRO A 86 -7.82 8.29 -31.17
C PRO A 86 -9.33 8.44 -30.90
N ARG A 87 -9.70 9.33 -29.98
CA ARG A 87 -11.10 9.72 -29.75
C ARG A 87 -11.59 10.61 -30.90
N ALA A 88 -12.91 10.75 -31.04
CA ALA A 88 -13.55 11.64 -32.01
C ALA A 88 -13.03 13.10 -31.94
N ASP A 89 -12.59 13.55 -30.76
CA ASP A 89 -12.03 14.89 -30.53
C ASP A 89 -10.57 15.03 -30.98
N GLY A 90 -9.97 14.00 -31.57
CA GLY A 90 -8.56 13.95 -31.96
C GLY A 90 -7.58 13.75 -30.80
N SER A 91 -8.06 13.73 -29.55
CA SER A 91 -7.25 13.41 -28.38
C SER A 91 -6.98 11.91 -28.29
N ARG A 92 -5.76 11.56 -27.88
CA ARG A 92 -5.30 10.17 -27.76
C ARG A 92 -5.62 9.65 -26.36
N ARG A 93 -6.51 8.67 -26.26
CA ARG A 93 -7.01 8.13 -24.97
C ARG A 93 -6.92 6.61 -24.93
N THR A 94 -7.05 6.05 -23.73
CA THR A 94 -7.06 4.61 -23.54
C THR A 94 -8.46 4.07 -23.79
N VAL A 95 -8.59 3.03 -24.61
CA VAL A 95 -9.83 2.26 -24.73
C VAL A 95 -9.86 1.22 -23.63
N ARG A 96 -8.72 0.55 -23.46
CA ARG A 96 -8.50 -0.48 -22.46
C ARG A 96 -7.37 -0.06 -21.53
N TYR A 97 -7.61 -0.16 -20.24
CA TYR A 97 -6.62 0.09 -19.21
C TYR A 97 -6.94 -0.87 -18.07
N ASP A 98 -6.34 -2.06 -18.14
CA ASP A 98 -6.63 -3.13 -17.20
C ASP A 98 -5.42 -3.34 -16.29
N ILE A 99 -5.68 -3.53 -15.01
CA ILE A 99 -4.67 -3.88 -14.01
C ILE A 99 -5.09 -5.17 -13.31
N ASP A 100 -4.23 -6.17 -13.42
CA ASP A 100 -4.36 -7.40 -12.64
C ASP A 100 -3.76 -7.18 -11.24
N MET A 101 -4.61 -6.95 -10.24
CA MET A 101 -4.16 -6.68 -8.87
C MET A 101 -3.50 -7.91 -8.22
N THR A 102 -3.71 -9.11 -8.78
CA THR A 102 -3.07 -10.34 -8.29
C THR A 102 -1.62 -10.47 -8.75
N LYS A 103 -1.29 -9.89 -9.91
CA LYS A 103 0.09 -9.76 -10.40
C LYS A 103 0.79 -8.54 -9.84
N CYS A 104 0.04 -7.49 -9.52
CA CYS A 104 0.61 -6.25 -9.02
C CYS A 104 1.32 -6.44 -7.68
N ILE A 105 2.53 -5.88 -7.56
CA ILE A 105 3.35 -5.96 -6.33
C ILE A 105 3.35 -4.67 -5.50
N PHE A 106 2.50 -3.69 -5.84
CA PHE A 106 2.32 -2.42 -5.11
C PHE A 106 3.63 -1.65 -4.87
N CYS A 107 4.45 -1.58 -5.91
CA CYS A 107 5.77 -0.95 -5.86
C CYS A 107 5.75 0.58 -6.02
N GLY A 108 4.68 1.18 -6.52
CA GLY A 108 4.60 2.63 -6.78
C GLY A 108 5.30 3.14 -8.03
N LEU A 109 6.01 2.30 -8.80
CA LEU A 109 6.71 2.72 -10.01
C LEU A 109 5.77 3.30 -11.08
N CYS A 110 4.53 2.81 -11.14
CA CYS A 110 3.52 3.33 -12.07
C CYS A 110 3.15 4.80 -11.77
N GLN A 111 3.13 5.19 -10.49
CA GLN A 111 2.82 6.54 -10.04
C GLN A 111 3.98 7.50 -10.33
N GLU A 112 5.22 7.06 -10.13
CA GLU A 112 6.42 7.87 -10.40
C GLU A 112 6.70 8.02 -11.90
N ALA A 113 6.45 6.97 -12.70
CA ALA A 113 6.66 7.01 -14.14
C ALA A 113 5.59 7.81 -14.91
N CYS A 114 4.47 8.16 -14.26
CA CYS A 114 3.39 8.85 -14.94
C CYS A 114 3.70 10.35 -15.11
N PRO A 115 3.81 10.87 -16.35
CA PRO A 115 4.20 12.27 -16.58
C PRO A 115 3.11 13.29 -16.20
N VAL A 116 1.88 12.84 -15.94
CA VAL A 116 0.69 13.67 -15.72
C VAL A 116 -0.07 13.30 -14.44
N ASP A 117 0.52 12.46 -13.58
CA ASP A 117 -0.10 11.90 -12.38
C ASP A 117 -1.49 11.28 -12.65
N ALA A 118 -1.62 10.54 -13.76
CA ALA A 118 -2.88 9.91 -14.14
C ALA A 118 -3.20 8.67 -13.29
N ILE A 119 -2.21 7.78 -13.10
CA ILE A 119 -2.33 6.64 -12.20
C ILE A 119 -1.60 6.94 -10.91
N VAL A 120 -2.25 6.61 -9.80
CA VAL A 120 -1.75 6.81 -8.45
C VAL A 120 -2.14 5.63 -7.59
N GLU A 121 -1.33 5.32 -6.59
CA GLU A 121 -1.72 4.40 -5.53
C GLU A 121 -2.40 5.22 -4.43
N GLY A 122 -3.63 4.83 -4.10
CA GLY A 122 -4.48 5.48 -3.11
C GLY A 122 -4.22 4.98 -1.69
N PRO A 123 -4.88 5.59 -0.70
CA PRO A 123 -4.76 5.20 0.71
C PRO A 123 -5.53 3.92 1.05
N ASN A 124 -6.42 3.46 0.17
CA ASN A 124 -7.26 2.30 0.46
C ASN A 124 -6.45 1.00 0.45
N PHE A 125 -6.55 0.20 1.50
CA PHE A 125 -5.94 -1.13 1.59
C PHE A 125 -6.96 -2.22 1.90
N GLU A 126 -8.20 -1.85 2.20
CA GLU A 126 -9.28 -2.75 2.61
C GLU A 126 -10.19 -3.03 1.41
N TYR A 127 -9.70 -3.78 0.43
CA TYR A 127 -10.45 -4.16 -0.77
C TYR A 127 -10.35 -5.67 -1.07
N SER A 128 -10.24 -6.49 -0.03
CA SER A 128 -10.31 -7.94 -0.17
C SER A 128 -11.66 -8.34 -0.78
N THR A 129 -11.61 -9.12 -1.86
CA THR A 129 -12.76 -9.63 -2.58
C THR A 129 -12.91 -11.13 -2.37
N GLU A 130 -14.10 -11.66 -2.61
CA GLU A 130 -14.40 -13.10 -2.49
C GLU A 130 -13.97 -13.88 -3.74
N THR A 131 -13.98 -13.23 -4.90
CA THR A 131 -13.64 -13.84 -6.20
C THR A 131 -12.36 -13.27 -6.78
N HIS A 132 -11.72 -14.05 -7.67
CA HIS A 132 -10.49 -13.67 -8.35
C HIS A 132 -10.76 -12.66 -9.47
N GLU A 133 -11.88 -12.81 -10.18
CA GLU A 133 -12.25 -11.93 -11.29
C GLU A 133 -12.46 -10.48 -10.82
N GLU A 134 -12.93 -10.28 -9.58
CA GLU A 134 -13.08 -8.94 -9.00
C GLU A 134 -11.75 -8.20 -8.81
N LEU A 135 -10.61 -8.92 -8.69
CA LEU A 135 -9.27 -8.33 -8.58
C LEU A 135 -8.64 -7.96 -9.93
N ILE A 136 -9.30 -8.27 -11.03
CA ILE A 136 -8.90 -7.83 -12.36
C ILE A 136 -9.65 -6.53 -12.65
N TYR A 137 -8.96 -5.41 -12.46
CA TYR A 137 -9.57 -4.09 -12.56
C TYR A 137 -9.57 -3.60 -14.00
N ASN A 138 -10.76 -3.23 -14.48
CA ASN A 138 -10.94 -2.53 -15.74
C ASN A 138 -10.75 -1.02 -15.57
N LYS A 139 -10.64 -0.31 -16.70
CA LYS A 139 -10.51 1.16 -16.73
C LYS A 139 -11.61 1.87 -15.94
N GLU A 140 -12.85 1.42 -16.08
CA GLU A 140 -14.02 2.01 -15.42
C GLU A 140 -13.90 1.92 -13.90
N LYS A 141 -13.55 0.74 -13.38
CA LYS A 141 -13.34 0.50 -11.96
C LYS A 141 -12.24 1.41 -11.38
N LEU A 142 -11.14 1.57 -12.12
CA LEU A 142 -10.03 2.43 -11.71
C LEU A 142 -10.43 3.92 -11.68
N LEU A 143 -11.29 4.36 -12.60
CA LEU A 143 -11.83 5.72 -12.61
C LEU A 143 -12.81 5.94 -11.45
N GLU A 144 -13.69 4.97 -11.17
CA GLU A 144 -14.59 5.01 -10.00
C GLU A 144 -13.81 5.12 -8.69
N ASN A 145 -12.71 4.37 -8.56
CA ASN A 145 -11.81 4.45 -7.42
C ASN A 145 -11.18 5.84 -7.30
N GLY A 146 -10.75 6.42 -8.42
CA GLY A 146 -10.27 7.80 -8.46
C GLY A 146 -11.32 8.80 -8.01
N ASP A 147 -12.53 8.71 -8.56
CA ASP A 147 -13.63 9.62 -8.23
C ASP A 147 -14.03 9.50 -6.74
N LYS A 148 -13.97 8.30 -6.15
CA LYS A 148 -14.24 8.05 -4.72
C LYS A 148 -13.17 8.64 -3.80
N TRP A 149 -11.89 8.51 -4.16
CA TRP A 149 -10.75 8.83 -3.28
C TRP A 149 -10.01 10.13 -3.65
N GLU A 150 -10.43 10.86 -4.68
CA GLU A 150 -9.72 12.04 -5.21
C GLU A 150 -9.41 13.10 -4.13
N VAL A 151 -10.32 13.33 -3.19
CA VAL A 151 -10.12 14.32 -2.11
C VAL A 151 -8.93 13.96 -1.22
N GLU A 152 -8.76 12.69 -0.91
CA GLU A 152 -7.69 12.20 -0.06
C GLU A 152 -6.39 12.05 -0.83
N ILE A 153 -6.45 11.51 -2.06
CA ILE A 153 -5.30 11.39 -2.94
C ILE A 153 -4.70 12.77 -3.25
N ALA A 154 -5.54 13.76 -3.57
CA ALA A 154 -5.08 15.13 -3.81
C ALA A 154 -4.41 15.75 -2.58
N ARG A 155 -4.87 15.42 -1.37
CA ARG A 155 -4.27 15.88 -0.10
C ARG A 155 -2.89 15.25 0.13
N ASN A 156 -2.77 13.95 -0.10
CA ASN A 156 -1.51 13.22 0.04
C ASN A 156 -0.47 13.74 -0.95
N ILE A 157 -0.86 13.92 -2.22
CA ILE A 157 0.03 14.44 -3.27
C ILE A 157 0.47 15.87 -2.99
N ARG A 158 -0.42 16.75 -2.50
CA ARG A 158 -0.02 18.11 -2.08
C ARG A 158 1.01 18.11 -0.96
N THR A 159 0.93 17.13 -0.06
CA THR A 159 1.88 16.98 1.06
C THR A 159 3.23 16.45 0.56
N GLU A 160 3.22 15.63 -0.49
CA GLU A 160 4.42 14.99 -1.06
C GLU A 160 5.11 15.75 -2.17
N GLN A 161 4.42 16.69 -2.82
CA GLN A 161 4.93 17.44 -3.96
C GLN A 161 6.37 17.99 -3.78
N PRO A 162 6.83 18.42 -2.58
CA PRO A 162 8.21 18.88 -2.39
C PRO A 162 9.29 17.79 -2.47
N TYR A 163 8.92 16.51 -2.40
CA TYR A 163 9.84 15.38 -2.30
C TYR A 163 9.83 14.48 -3.55
N ARG A 164 9.10 14.89 -4.59
CA ARG A 164 9.05 14.22 -5.90
C ARG A 164 9.90 14.96 -6.92
#